data_AF-A0A256BBG2-F1
#
_entry.id   AF-A0A256BBG2-F1
#
_cell.length_a   1.000
_cell.length_b   1.000
_cell.length_c   1.000
_cell.angle_alpha   90.00
_cell.angle_beta   90.00
_cell.angle_gamma   90.00
#
_symmetry.space_group_name_H-M   'P 1'
#
loop_
_entity.id
_entity.type
_entity.pdbx_description
1 polymer ?
#
loop_
_entity_poly.entity_id
_entity_poly.type
_entity_poly.pdbx_seq_one_letter_code
_entity_poly.pdbx_strand_id
1 'polypeptide(L)'
;MILIFGNYFTLPLRAECRIEHIMKRCYVNMPIEYHGWERTIRNIRPEIEDLMETSPSLQNDYQKILDPVYQQCLKKLRPEYKSTKFPDTWEFTRSLDELLNLDFWA
;
A
#
# COMPACT_ATOMS: atom_id res chain seq x y z
N MET A 1 25.55 -20.37 -14.73
CA MET A 1 25.34 -19.86 -13.36
C MET A 1 24.38 -18.69 -13.47
N ILE A 2 23.08 -18.93 -13.29
CA ILE A 2 22.04 -17.90 -13.52
C ILE A 2 21.90 -17.04 -12.27
N LEU A 3 21.94 -15.73 -12.52
CA LEU A 3 21.82 -14.57 -11.65
C LEU A 3 20.55 -14.61 -10.76
N ILE A 4 20.68 -14.36 -9.45
CA ILE A 4 19.59 -13.78 -8.63
C ILE A 4 20.21 -12.76 -7.66
N PHE A 5 20.63 -11.62 -8.20
CA PHE A 5 20.80 -10.41 -7.38
C PHE A 5 19.44 -9.68 -7.33
N GLY A 6 18.86 -9.63 -6.13
CA GLY A 6 18.03 -8.53 -5.63
C GLY A 6 16.88 -8.03 -6.51
N ASN A 7 15.74 -8.74 -6.53
CA ASN A 7 14.47 -8.18 -7.02
C ASN A 7 13.60 -7.54 -5.91
N TYR A 8 14.15 -7.36 -4.69
CA TYR A 8 13.45 -6.70 -3.59
C TYR A 8 13.23 -5.19 -3.82
N PHE A 9 13.70 -4.61 -4.93
CA PHE A 9 13.65 -3.16 -5.19
C PHE A 9 12.42 -2.72 -6.01
N THR A 10 11.74 -3.63 -6.71
CA THR A 10 10.57 -3.29 -7.55
C THR A 10 9.23 -3.40 -6.80
N LEU A 11 9.16 -4.21 -5.74
CA LEU A 11 8.01 -4.36 -4.86
C LEU A 11 7.70 -3.18 -3.94
N PRO A 12 8.69 -2.56 -3.27
CA PRO A 12 8.45 -1.42 -2.39
C PRO A 12 7.77 -0.29 -3.17
N LEU A 13 8.28 0.03 -4.37
CA LEU A 13 7.78 1.12 -5.20
C LEU A 13 6.30 0.93 -5.62
N ARG A 14 5.88 -0.31 -5.95
CA ARG A 14 4.47 -0.61 -6.28
C ARG A 14 3.57 -0.66 -5.05
N ALA A 15 4.04 -1.21 -3.94
CA ALA A 15 3.30 -1.29 -2.68
C ALA A 15 3.11 0.09 -2.03
N GLU A 16 4.10 0.98 -2.12
CA GLU A 16 4.05 2.37 -1.66
C GLU A 16 2.92 3.15 -2.33
N CYS A 17 2.79 3.07 -3.66
CA CYS A 17 1.70 3.74 -4.38
C CYS A 17 0.31 3.31 -3.90
N ARG A 18 0.15 2.06 -3.45
CA ARG A 18 -1.14 1.53 -3.00
C ARG A 18 -1.48 1.92 -1.58
N ILE A 19 -0.54 1.72 -0.65
CA ILE A 19 -0.74 2.10 0.76
C ILE A 19 -0.98 3.61 0.86
N GLU A 20 -0.31 4.41 0.04
CA GLU A 20 -0.53 5.85 -0.04
C GLU A 20 -1.99 6.20 -0.39
N HIS A 21 -2.55 5.59 -1.46
CA HIS A 21 -3.92 5.88 -1.87
C HIS A 21 -4.97 5.35 -0.88
N ILE A 22 -4.73 4.20 -0.24
CA ILE A 22 -5.58 3.69 0.85
C ILE A 22 -5.58 4.69 2.01
N MET A 23 -4.39 5.16 2.43
CA MET A 23 -4.27 6.17 3.49
C MET A 23 -4.97 7.48 3.13
N LYS A 24 -4.79 7.97 1.89
CA LYS A 24 -5.50 9.16 1.41
C LYS A 24 -7.01 8.96 1.53
N ARG A 25 -7.53 7.85 1.02
CA ARG A 25 -8.98 7.58 1.03
C ARG A 25 -9.57 7.41 2.43
N CYS A 26 -8.82 6.86 3.38
CA CYS A 26 -9.29 6.65 4.76
C CYS A 26 -9.19 7.89 5.65
N TYR A 27 -8.18 8.75 5.45
CA TYR A 27 -7.88 9.84 6.40
C TYR A 27 -8.08 11.24 5.82
N VAL A 28 -7.92 11.43 4.51
CA VAL A 28 -8.01 12.76 3.89
C VAL A 28 -9.45 13.04 3.49
N ASN A 29 -10.05 14.09 4.06
CA ASN A 29 -11.40 14.53 3.70
C ASN A 29 -11.39 15.35 2.40
N MET A 30 -11.35 14.68 1.25
CA MET A 30 -11.35 15.31 -0.07
C MET A 30 -12.24 14.54 -1.06
N PRO A 31 -13.58 14.69 -0.96
CA PRO A 31 -14.53 13.86 -1.71
C PRO A 31 -14.37 13.88 -3.23
N ILE A 32 -13.90 15.01 -3.79
CA ILE A 32 -13.68 15.15 -5.24
C ILE A 32 -12.60 14.19 -5.77
N GLU A 33 -11.65 13.79 -4.93
CA GLU A 33 -10.54 12.91 -5.32
C GLU A 33 -10.83 11.42 -5.06
N TYR A 34 -11.87 11.09 -4.28
CA TYR A 34 -12.13 9.71 -3.82
C TYR A 34 -12.22 8.72 -4.98
N HIS A 35 -12.98 9.06 -6.02
CA HIS A 35 -13.12 8.19 -7.19
C HIS A 35 -11.80 7.96 -7.93
N GLY A 36 -10.92 8.98 -7.97
CA GLY A 36 -9.59 8.86 -8.55
C GLY A 36 -8.72 7.90 -7.75
N TRP A 37 -8.68 8.07 -6.43
CA TRP A 37 -7.91 7.21 -5.54
C TRP A 37 -8.41 5.77 -5.53
N GLU A 38 -9.72 5.57 -5.45
CA GLU A 38 -10.34 4.24 -5.50
C GLU A 38 -10.08 3.52 -6.83
N ARG A 39 -10.10 4.25 -7.95
CA ARG A 39 -9.73 3.70 -9.27
C ARG A 39 -8.29 3.22 -9.27
N THR A 40 -7.36 4.03 -8.76
CA THR A 40 -5.95 3.66 -8.64
C THR A 40 -5.78 2.42 -7.76
N ILE A 41 -6.48 2.35 -6.62
CA ILE A 41 -6.45 1.18 -5.74
C ILE A 41 -6.93 -0.06 -6.51
N ARG A 42 -8.10 -0.01 -7.15
CA ARG A 42 -8.65 -1.14 -7.93
C ARG A 42 -7.71 -1.62 -9.04
N ASN A 43 -7.02 -0.72 -9.72
CA ASN A 43 -6.09 -1.09 -10.79
C ASN A 43 -4.82 -1.77 -10.27
N ILE A 44 -4.33 -1.38 -9.08
CA ILE A 44 -3.09 -1.90 -8.52
C ILE A 44 -3.29 -3.23 -7.76
N ARG A 45 -4.50 -3.54 -7.24
CA ARG A 45 -4.73 -4.81 -6.49
C ARG A 45 -4.36 -6.06 -7.32
N PRO A 46 -4.81 -6.20 -8.58
CA PRO A 46 -4.46 -7.35 -9.43
C PRO A 46 -2.95 -7.46 -9.68
N GLU A 47 -2.26 -6.33 -9.92
CA GLU A 47 -0.79 -6.36 -10.11
C GLU A 47 -0.04 -6.93 -8.90
N ILE A 48 -0.56 -6.72 -7.68
CA ILE A 48 0.04 -7.27 -6.46
C ILE A 48 -0.31 -8.74 -6.32
N GLU A 49 -1.54 -9.13 -6.65
CA GLU A 49 -1.93 -10.54 -6.66
C GLU A 49 -1.01 -11.36 -7.57
N ASP A 50 -0.84 -10.92 -8.82
CA ASP A 50 0.08 -11.54 -9.80
C ASP A 50 1.53 -11.63 -9.27
N LEU A 51 1.99 -10.57 -8.60
CA LEU A 51 3.33 -10.49 -8.04
C LEU A 51 3.53 -11.43 -6.84
N MET A 52 2.48 -11.66 -6.07
CA MET A 52 2.49 -12.55 -4.92
C MET A 52 2.41 -14.02 -5.36
N GLU A 53 1.66 -14.33 -6.42
CA GLU A 53 1.65 -15.65 -7.05
C GLU A 53 3.02 -16.02 -7.62
N THR A 54 3.69 -15.08 -8.27
CA THR A 54 5.00 -15.31 -8.88
C THR A 54 6.15 -15.37 -7.86
N SER A 55 5.94 -14.96 -6.61
CA SER A 55 6.97 -14.99 -5.58
C SER A 55 6.38 -15.23 -4.16
N PRO A 56 6.18 -16.50 -3.78
CA PRO A 56 5.61 -16.89 -2.48
C PRO A 56 6.41 -16.42 -1.26
N SER A 57 7.73 -16.20 -1.40
CA SER A 57 8.55 -15.62 -0.33
C SER A 57 8.10 -14.22 0.06
N LEU A 58 7.54 -13.46 -0.87
CA LEU A 58 7.01 -12.12 -0.61
C LEU A 58 5.73 -12.14 0.19
N GLN A 59 4.88 -13.15 0.02
CA GLN A 59 3.72 -13.33 0.89
C GLN A 59 4.16 -13.50 2.35
N ASN A 60 5.23 -14.27 2.58
CA ASN A 60 5.78 -14.48 3.92
C ASN A 60 6.44 -13.22 4.51
N ASP A 61 7.04 -12.39 3.66
CA ASP A 61 7.70 -11.16 4.08
C ASP A 61 6.77 -9.93 4.08
N TYR A 62 5.55 -10.04 3.54
CA TYR A 62 4.59 -8.94 3.43
C TYR A 62 4.38 -8.19 4.75
N GLN A 63 4.21 -8.92 5.85
CA GLN A 63 4.01 -8.31 7.17
C GLN A 63 5.23 -7.51 7.63
N LYS A 64 6.44 -7.92 7.25
CA LYS A 64 7.70 -7.23 7.60
C LYS A 64 7.90 -5.97 6.77
N ILE A 65 7.38 -5.94 5.54
CA ILE A 65 7.52 -4.79 4.64
C ILE A 65 6.41 -3.74 4.81
N LEU A 66 5.26 -4.12 5.37
CA LEU A 66 4.11 -3.24 5.54
C LEU A 66 4.44 -2.00 6.37
N ASP A 67 5.03 -2.17 7.56
CA ASP A 67 5.36 -1.06 8.45
C ASP A 67 6.40 -0.10 7.79
N PRO A 68 7.52 -0.58 7.20
CA PRO A 68 8.43 0.29 6.44
C PRO A 68 7.76 1.08 5.32
N VAL A 69 6.90 0.43 4.52
CA VAL A 69 6.18 1.08 3.41
C VAL A 69 5.23 2.15 3.96
N TYR A 70 4.47 1.83 5.00
CA TYR A 70 3.57 2.77 5.66
C TYR A 70 4.29 4.02 6.16
N GLN A 71 5.44 3.85 6.82
CA GLN A 71 6.26 4.98 7.29
C GLN A 71 6.77 5.85 6.13
N GLN A 72 7.09 5.25 4.98
CA GLN A 72 7.48 6.01 3.80
C GLN A 72 6.31 6.82 3.23
N CYS A 73 5.10 6.25 3.20
CA CYS A 73 3.88 6.96 2.82
C CYS A 73 3.60 8.13 3.78
N LEU A 74 3.73 7.92 5.10
CA LEU A 74 3.55 8.99 6.09
C LEU A 74 4.49 10.17 5.85
N LYS A 75 5.75 9.93 5.50
CA LYS A 75 6.73 10.98 5.18
C LYS A 75 6.31 11.83 3.98
N LYS A 76 5.60 11.25 3.01
CA LYS A 76 5.06 11.95 1.83
C LYS A 76 3.75 12.69 2.17
N LEU A 77 2.84 12.02 2.86
CA LEU A 77 1.47 12.51 3.12
C LEU A 77 1.37 13.60 4.19
N ARG A 78 2.16 13.53 5.26
CA ARG A 78 2.15 14.53 6.34
C ARG A 78 2.45 15.96 5.87
N PRO A 79 3.48 16.22 5.04
CA PRO A 79 3.74 17.56 4.54
C PRO A 79 2.68 18.04 3.53
N GLU A 80 2.09 17.12 2.74
CA GLU A 80 1.05 17.41 1.75
C GLU A 80 -0.30 17.76 2.41
N TYR A 81 -0.71 16.97 3.41
CA TYR A 81 -2.00 17.10 4.10
C TYR A 81 -1.85 17.49 5.57
N LYS A 82 -1.34 18.70 5.83
CA LYS A 82 -1.01 19.19 7.19
C LYS A 82 -2.17 19.20 8.19
N SER A 83 -3.41 19.31 7.72
CA SER A 83 -4.62 19.29 8.55
C SER A 83 -5.12 17.88 8.87
N THR A 84 -4.58 16.85 8.21
CA THR A 84 -5.00 15.46 8.38
C THR A 84 -4.16 14.78 9.46
N LYS A 85 -4.83 14.15 10.42
CA LYS A 85 -4.16 13.34 11.44
C LYS A 85 -4.04 11.91 10.95
N PHE A 86 -2.85 11.54 10.50
CA PHE A 86 -2.52 10.15 10.22
C PHE A 86 -1.98 9.48 11.49
N PRO A 87 -2.43 8.25 11.83
CA PRO A 87 -1.84 7.50 12.92
C PRO A 87 -0.34 7.24 12.68
N ASP A 88 0.41 6.98 13.73
CA ASP A 88 1.85 6.65 13.62
C ASP A 88 2.07 5.19 13.20
N THR A 89 1.05 4.33 13.37
CA THR A 89 1.07 2.90 13.05
C THR A 89 -0.09 2.52 12.13
N TRP A 90 0.07 1.40 11.43
CA TRP A 90 -0.99 0.82 10.62
C TRP A 90 -2.09 0.24 11.52
N GLU A 91 -3.29 0.82 11.46
CA GLU A 91 -4.43 0.47 12.32
C GLU A 91 -5.41 -0.52 11.67
N PHE A 92 -5.20 -0.89 10.41
CA PHE A 92 -6.04 -1.86 9.72
C PHE A 92 -5.46 -3.27 9.83
N THR A 93 -6.17 -4.23 9.24
CA THR A 93 -5.68 -5.60 9.10
C THR A 93 -4.31 -5.69 8.44
N ARG A 94 -3.54 -6.70 8.85
CA ARG A 94 -2.27 -7.09 8.22
C ARG A 94 -2.41 -8.30 7.31
N SER A 95 -3.63 -8.76 7.05
CA SER A 95 -3.89 -9.82 6.08
C SER A 95 -3.70 -9.27 4.67
N LEU A 96 -2.85 -9.94 3.89
CA LEU A 96 -2.64 -9.61 2.47
C LEU A 96 -3.94 -9.78 1.67
N ASP A 97 -4.71 -10.82 1.96
CA ASP A 97 -6.01 -11.07 1.34
C ASP A 97 -6.99 -9.92 1.63
N GLU A 98 -7.07 -9.48 2.87
CA GLU A 98 -7.94 -8.36 3.21
C GLU A 98 -7.44 -7.03 2.62
N LEU A 99 -6.13 -6.80 2.52
CA LEU A 99 -5.58 -5.66 1.78
C LEU A 99 -6.03 -5.70 0.31
N LEU A 100 -6.04 -6.89 -0.28
CA LEU A 100 -6.43 -7.15 -1.67
C LEU A 100 -7.93 -6.97 -1.90
N ASN A 101 -8.77 -7.37 -0.95
CA ASN A 101 -10.20 -7.57 -1.21
C ASN A 101 -11.12 -6.64 -0.41
N LEU A 102 -10.68 -6.01 0.68
CA LEU A 102 -11.52 -5.12 1.48
C LEU A 102 -11.39 -3.66 1.08
N ASP A 103 -12.52 -2.96 1.08
CA ASP A 103 -12.52 -1.50 1.07
C ASP A 103 -12.42 -1.00 2.53
N PHE A 104 -11.33 -0.30 2.84
CA PHE A 104 -11.05 0.21 4.20
C PHE A 104 -11.82 1.49 4.53
N TRP A 105 -12.59 1.99 3.57
CA TRP A 105 -13.40 3.18 3.68
C TRP A 105 -14.88 2.78 3.59
N ALA A 106 -15.70 3.41 4.44
CA ALA A 106 -17.16 3.36 4.35
C ALA A 106 -17.69 4.50 3.46
#